data_AF-A0A353ZNX2-F1
#
_entry.id   AF-A0A353ZNX2-F1
#
_cell.length_a   1.000
_cell.length_b   1.000
_cell.length_c   1.000
_cell.angle_alpha   90.00
_cell.angle_beta   90.00
_cell.angle_gamma   90.00
#
_symmetry.space_group_name_H-M   'P 1'
#
loop_
_entity.id
_entity.type
_entity.pdbx_description
1 polymer ?
#
loop_
_entity_poly.entity_id
_entity_poly.type
_entity_poly.pdbx_seq_one_letter_code
_entity_poly.pdbx_strand_id
1 'polypeptide(L)'
;MGSFLLLAVGAFVFLFPFYYMFIGSLQTSPDTSVGGAFPNPGNLTGENYVNINGSINLLRGLVNSGIFTGGVILFTVVFGLLVGYALARMQFRGR
;
A
#
# COMPACT_ATOMS: atom_id res chain seq x y z
N MET A 1 -26.66 -5.85 16.57
CA MET A 1 -25.80 -4.86 17.25
C MET A 1 -24.39 -5.39 17.55
N GLY A 2 -24.22 -6.52 18.25
CA GLY A 2 -22.90 -7.03 18.65
C GLY A 2 -21.92 -7.37 17.51
N SER A 3 -22.41 -7.87 16.37
CA SER A 3 -21.58 -8.16 15.19
C SER A 3 -20.93 -6.90 14.60
N PHE A 4 -21.66 -5.77 14.53
CA PHE A 4 -21.10 -4.50 14.03
C PHE A 4 -20.02 -3.93 14.95
N LEU A 5 -20.17 -4.09 16.27
CA LEU A 5 -19.14 -3.68 17.22
C LEU A 5 -17.87 -4.51 17.07
N LEU A 6 -17.99 -5.82 16.88
CA LEU A 6 -16.85 -6.71 16.62
C LEU A 6 -16.13 -6.35 15.31
N LEU A 7 -16.88 -6.09 14.24
CA LEU A 7 -16.31 -5.65 12.96
C LEU A 7 -15.63 -4.28 13.08
N ALA A 8 -16.24 -3.34 13.81
CA ALA A 8 -15.64 -2.02 14.06
C ALA A 8 -14.34 -2.13 14.85
N VAL A 9 -14.30 -2.91 15.93
CA VAL A 9 -13.08 -3.15 16.71
C VAL A 9 -12.00 -3.82 15.85
N GLY A 10 -12.37 -4.83 15.06
CA GLY A 10 -11.44 -5.48 14.12
C GLY A 10 -10.87 -4.49 13.09
N ALA A 11 -11.70 -3.61 12.54
CA ALA A 11 -11.26 -2.56 11.62
C ALA A 11 -10.30 -1.57 12.29
N PHE A 12 -10.59 -1.14 13.52
CA PHE A 12 -9.68 -0.25 14.27
C PHE A 12 -8.32 -0.89 14.53
N VAL A 13 -8.29 -2.16 14.95
CA VAL A 13 -7.03 -2.90 15.18
C VAL A 13 -6.24 -3.03 13.88
N PHE A 14 -6.91 -3.29 12.76
CA PHE A 14 -6.27 -3.41 11.45
C PHE A 14 -5.71 -2.07 10.94
N LEU A 15 -6.41 -0.96 11.18
CA LEU A 15 -6.00 0.38 10.75
C LEU A 15 -4.94 1.01 11.66
N PHE A 16 -4.83 0.57 12.92
CA PHE A 16 -3.88 1.10 13.89
C PHE A 16 -2.42 1.17 13.39
N PRO A 17 -1.81 0.12 12.80
CA PRO A 17 -0.45 0.21 12.28
C PRO A 17 -0.30 1.25 11.15
N PHE A 18 -1.32 1.44 10.31
CA PHE A 18 -1.30 2.46 9.25
C PHE A 18 -1.40 3.87 9.82
N TYR A 19 -2.22 4.08 10.85
CA TYR A 19 -2.28 5.33 11.60
C TYR A 19 -0.90 5.68 12.19
N TYR A 20 -0.26 4.71 12.84
CA TYR A 20 1.07 4.88 13.41
C TYR A 20 2.13 5.23 12.35
N MET A 21 2.13 4.54 11.20
CA MET A 21 3.02 4.87 10.08
C MET A 21 2.80 6.29 9.55
N PHE A 22 1.54 6.73 9.47
CA PHE A 22 1.20 8.08 9.01
C PHE A 22 1.73 9.15 9.96
N ILE A 23 1.46 9.03 11.26
CA ILE A 23 1.99 9.96 12.27
C ILE A 23 3.53 9.94 12.29
N GLY A 24 4.15 8.76 12.26
CA GLY A 24 5.61 8.61 12.23
C GLY A 24 6.25 9.27 11.00
N SER A 25 5.62 9.19 9.83
CA SER A 25 6.14 9.85 8.62
C SER A 25 6.17 11.38 8.70
N LEU A 26 5.30 11.96 9.54
CA LEU A 26 5.25 13.39 9.82
C LEU A 26 6.15 13.81 11.00
N GLN A 27 6.72 12.87 11.76
CA GLN A 27 7.55 13.18 12.92
C GLN A 27 8.98 13.55 12.53
N THR A 28 9.46 14.74 12.88
CA THR A 28 10.85 15.18 12.60
C THR A 28 11.88 14.25 13.25
N SER A 29 11.60 13.79 14.47
CA SER A 29 12.34 12.71 15.14
C SER A 29 11.38 11.55 15.42
N PRO A 30 11.49 10.43 14.68
CA PRO A 30 10.61 9.28 14.85
C PRO A 30 10.76 8.66 16.25
N ASP A 31 9.66 8.51 16.96
CA ASP A 31 9.62 7.79 18.23
C ASP A 31 8.94 6.42 18.01
N THR A 32 9.73 5.34 18.07
CA THR A 32 9.27 3.96 17.85
C THR A 32 8.55 3.36 19.06
N SER A 33 8.40 4.11 20.15
CA SER A 33 7.68 3.67 21.34
C SER A 33 6.16 3.83 21.19
N VAL A 34 5.42 3.27 22.15
CA VAL A 34 3.95 3.47 22.26
C VAL A 34 3.60 4.95 22.42
N GLY A 35 4.52 5.77 22.95
CA GLY A 35 4.35 7.22 23.07
C GLY A 35 4.32 7.94 21.73
N GLY A 36 5.04 7.44 20.73
CA GLY A 36 5.07 7.99 19.37
C GLY A 36 3.75 7.88 18.60
N ALA A 37 2.80 7.07 19.10
CA ALA A 37 1.45 6.99 18.55
C ALA A 37 0.61 8.25 18.86
N PHE A 38 1.00 9.03 19.88
CA PHE A 38 0.34 10.28 20.21
C PHE A 38 1.02 11.45 19.48
N PRO A 39 0.30 12.17 18.60
CA PRO A 39 0.88 13.28 17.87
C PRO A 39 1.29 14.41 18.82
N ASN A 40 2.58 14.75 18.84
CA ASN A 40 3.08 15.97 19.49
C ASN A 40 3.11 17.10 18.45
N PRO A 41 2.31 18.17 18.58
CA PRO A 41 2.25 19.27 17.60
C PRO A 41 3.61 19.92 17.30
N GLY A 42 4.56 19.91 18.26
CA GLY A 42 5.91 20.43 18.07
C GLY A 42 6.87 19.51 17.30
N ASN A 43 6.51 18.22 17.09
CA ASN A 43 7.31 17.24 16.35
C ASN A 43 6.69 16.91 14.98
N LEU A 44 5.51 17.45 14.62
CA LEU A 44 4.86 17.19 13.34
C LEU A 44 5.29 18.21 12.28
N THR A 45 5.94 17.74 11.22
CA THR A 45 6.35 18.57 10.09
C THR A 45 6.21 17.83 8.76
N GLY A 46 6.06 18.58 7.67
CA GLY A 46 6.15 18.04 6.30
C GLY A 46 7.60 17.92 5.79
N GLU A 47 8.59 18.33 6.59
CA GLU A 47 9.98 18.47 6.16
C GLU A 47 10.60 17.12 5.77
N ASN A 48 10.20 16.04 6.44
CA ASN A 48 10.59 14.68 6.08
C ASN A 48 10.28 14.34 4.61
N TYR A 49 9.11 14.76 4.11
CA TYR A 49 8.73 14.53 2.71
C TYR A 49 9.56 15.36 1.74
N VAL A 50 9.94 16.58 2.12
CA VAL A 50 10.83 17.44 1.32
C VAL A 50 12.23 16.83 1.25
N ASN A 51 12.77 16.43 2.41
CA ASN A 51 14.11 15.86 2.55
C ASN A 51 14.26 14.54 1.78
N ILE A 52 13.27 13.64 1.92
CA ILE A 52 13.31 12.36 1.22
C ILE A 52 13.08 12.54 -0.29
N ASN A 53 12.22 13.48 -0.71
CA ASN A 53 12.01 13.76 -2.13
C ASN A 53 13.26 14.37 -2.78
N GLY A 54 14.00 15.22 -2.06
CA GLY A 54 15.31 15.72 -2.49
C GLY A 54 16.36 14.62 -2.67
N SER A 55 16.26 13.53 -1.88
CA SER A 55 17.24 12.43 -1.89
C SER A 55 16.96 11.37 -2.96
N ILE A 56 15.70 10.95 -3.13
CA ILE A 56 15.34 9.79 -3.97
C ILE A 56 14.32 10.09 -5.07
N ASN A 57 13.83 11.34 -5.19
CA ASN A 57 12.74 11.73 -6.09
C ASN A 57 11.55 10.76 -5.99
N LEU A 58 10.76 10.92 -4.93
CA LEU A 58 9.63 10.04 -4.62
C LEU A 58 8.65 9.91 -5.79
N LEU A 59 8.37 11.03 -6.47
CA LEU A 59 7.41 11.05 -7.57
C LEU A 59 7.88 10.19 -8.74
N ARG A 60 9.16 10.28 -9.11
CA ARG A 60 9.73 9.44 -10.17
C ARG A 60 9.72 7.96 -9.77
N GLY A 61 10.04 7.65 -8.52
CA GLY A 61 9.94 6.27 -7.99
C GLY A 61 8.52 5.71 -8.09
N LEU A 62 7.53 6.51 -7.73
CA LEU A 62 6.11 6.15 -7.81
C LEU A 62 5.65 5.94 -9.26
N VAL A 63 6.02 6.85 -10.17
CA VAL A 63 5.70 6.74 -11.60
C VAL A 63 6.33 5.49 -12.21
N ASN A 64 7.61 5.22 -11.93
CA ASN A 64 8.29 4.03 -12.42
C ASN A 64 7.61 2.74 -11.92
N SER A 65 7.24 2.71 -10.64
CA SER A 65 6.52 1.57 -10.04
C SER A 65 5.14 1.39 -10.66
N GLY A 66 4.44 2.49 -10.94
CA GLY A 66 3.15 2.50 -11.60
C GLY A 66 3.23 1.96 -13.04
N ILE A 67 4.21 2.41 -13.83
CA ILE A 67 4.45 1.92 -15.19
C ILE A 67 4.77 0.43 -15.17
N PHE A 68 5.67 0.01 -14.27
CA PHE A 68 6.05 -1.40 -14.12
C PHE A 68 4.85 -2.28 -13.76
N THR A 69 4.13 -1.92 -12.70
CA THR A 69 2.95 -2.66 -12.23
C THR A 69 1.86 -2.71 -13.29
N GLY A 70 1.59 -1.57 -13.95
CA GLY A 70 0.61 -1.49 -15.04
C GLY A 70 0.98 -2.40 -16.22
N GLY A 71 2.26 -2.42 -16.62
CA GLY A 71 2.75 -3.31 -17.67
C GLY A 71 2.58 -4.78 -17.30
N VAL A 72 2.98 -5.17 -16.09
CA VAL A 72 2.83 -6.55 -15.58
C VAL A 72 1.36 -6.96 -15.58
N ILE A 73 0.47 -6.12 -15.06
CA ILE A 73 -0.98 -6.40 -15.03
C ILE A 73 -1.52 -6.57 -16.46
N LEU A 74 -1.18 -5.66 -17.37
CA LEU A 74 -1.64 -5.71 -18.75
C LEU A 74 -1.27 -7.03 -19.43
N PHE A 75 0.02 -7.39 -19.40
CA PHE A 75 0.49 -8.63 -20.02
C PHE A 75 -0.09 -9.86 -19.33
N THR A 76 -0.16 -9.86 -17.99
CA THR A 76 -0.74 -10.97 -17.22
C THR A 76 -2.20 -11.19 -17.59
N VAL A 77 -2.99 -10.14 -17.72
CA VAL A 77 -4.40 -10.23 -18.11
C VAL A 77 -4.53 -10.68 -19.56
N VAL A 78 -3.78 -10.08 -20.50
CA VAL A 78 -3.85 -10.44 -21.92
C VAL A 78 -3.50 -11.91 -22.13
N PHE A 79 -2.34 -12.35 -21.66
CA PHE A 79 -1.92 -13.74 -21.84
C PHE A 79 -2.72 -14.70 -20.98
N GLY A 80 -3.08 -14.31 -19.75
CA GLY A 80 -3.92 -15.11 -18.86
C GLY A 80 -5.30 -15.37 -19.44
N LEU A 81 -5.90 -14.39 -20.10
CA LEU A 81 -7.18 -14.55 -20.80
C LEU A 81 -7.05 -15.45 -22.03
N LEU A 82 -5.99 -15.29 -22.83
CA LEU A 82 -5.76 -16.14 -24.00
C LEU A 82 -5.58 -17.61 -23.60
N VAL A 83 -4.73 -17.87 -22.60
CA VAL A 83 -4.52 -19.22 -22.06
C VAL A 83 -5.80 -19.73 -21.40
N GLY A 84 -6.44 -18.93 -20.55
CA GLY A 84 -7.68 -19.29 -19.87
C GLY A 84 -8.79 -19.67 -20.85
N TYR A 85 -8.96 -18.89 -21.93
CA TYR A 85 -9.92 -19.19 -22.99
C TYR A 85 -9.58 -20.49 -23.72
N ALA A 86 -8.32 -20.67 -24.11
CA ALA A 86 -7.87 -21.87 -24.79
C ALA A 86 -8.16 -23.11 -23.93
N LEU A 87 -7.81 -23.06 -22.64
CA LEU A 87 -8.06 -24.15 -21.69
C LEU A 87 -9.54 -24.39 -21.37
N ALA A 88 -10.37 -23.35 -21.37
CA ALA A 88 -11.80 -23.47 -21.07
C ALA A 88 -12.65 -23.91 -22.27
N ARG A 89 -12.22 -23.57 -23.49
CA ARG A 89 -13.05 -23.74 -24.70
C ARG A 89 -12.49 -24.66 -25.77
N MET A 90 -11.18 -24.82 -25.88
CA MET A 90 -10.58 -25.72 -26.87
C MET A 90 -10.47 -27.14 -26.30
N GLN A 91 -10.84 -28.13 -27.11
CA GLN A 91 -10.57 -29.53 -26.80
C GLN A 91 -9.17 -29.89 -27.28
N PHE A 92 -8.25 -30.12 -26.35
CA PHE A 92 -6.89 -30.53 -26.66
C PHE A 92 -6.80 -32.05 -26.68
N ARG A 93 -6.10 -32.62 -27.67
CA ARG A 93 -5.78 -34.06 -27.68
C ARG A 93 -4.79 -34.33 -26.55
N GLY A 94 -5.30 -34.84 -25.42
CA GLY A 94 -4.53 -35.08 -24.19
C GLY A 94 -5.16 -34.53 -22.91
N ARG A 95 -6.33 -33.86 -23.02
CA ARG A 95 -7.31 -33.76 -21.95
C ARG A 95 -8.54 -34.61 -22.29
#